data_AF-A0A968ZR52-F1
#
_entry.id   AF-A0A968ZR52-F1
#
_cell.length_a   1.000
_cell.length_b   1.000
_cell.length_c   1.000
_cell.angle_alpha   90.00
_cell.angle_beta   90.00
_cell.angle_gamma   90.00
#
_symmetry.space_group_name_H-M   'P 1'
#
loop_
_entity.id
_entity.type
_entity.pdbx_description
1 polymer ?
#
loop_
_entity_poly.entity_id
_entity_poly.type
_entity_poly.pdbx_seq_one_letter_code
_entity_poly.pdbx_strand_id
1 'polypeptide(L)'
;MYVEKSPGNPLKGCSWIELLVDDIKRFSISTKTPASYTALTIEQRWQAKTPGLSSRGKSATKKFVIVINGESVPLRAHKALTISAVCSWLRTWAPNDTQLVTPGGRTHQLNGDKVGNQAHFIYFIFNEDSNAIKIGRAKNVSKRLQALQTSSPAVLELLKTIPVEGLAAAQALELALHEQFKLLRLNGEWFRADASLKAYVDQL
;
A
#
# COMPACT_ATOMS: atom_id res chain seq x y z
N MET A 1 -9.53 12.62 -5.99
CA MET A 1 -10.94 12.24 -6.29
C MET A 1 -11.74 12.10 -5.01
N TYR A 2 -13.06 11.92 -5.07
CA TYR A 2 -13.94 11.80 -3.89
C TYR A 2 -14.51 10.39 -3.74
N VAL A 3 -14.64 9.95 -2.50
CA VAL A 3 -15.11 8.62 -2.09
C VAL A 3 -16.12 8.79 -0.96
N GLU A 4 -17.16 7.94 -0.93
CA GLU A 4 -18.12 7.91 0.17
C GLU A 4 -17.44 7.61 1.51
N LYS A 5 -17.75 8.37 2.56
CA LYS A 5 -17.21 8.11 3.90
C LYS A 5 -17.74 6.83 4.52
N SER A 6 -18.95 6.44 4.12
CA SER A 6 -19.61 5.20 4.50
C SER A 6 -20.12 4.56 3.22
N PRO A 7 -19.54 3.42 2.80
CA PRO A 7 -19.99 2.71 1.61
C PRO A 7 -21.49 2.48 1.60
N GLY A 8 -22.16 2.81 0.49
CA GLY A 8 -23.59 2.61 0.30
C GLY A 8 -24.47 3.60 1.07
N ASN A 9 -23.88 4.60 1.74
CA ASN A 9 -24.62 5.62 2.47
C ASN A 9 -24.15 7.03 2.08
N PRO A 10 -24.69 7.62 0.99
CA PRO A 10 -24.29 8.93 0.51
C PRO A 10 -24.61 10.06 1.50
N LEU A 11 -25.56 9.86 2.42
CA LEU A 11 -25.94 10.85 3.45
C LEU A 11 -24.82 11.09 4.48
N LYS A 12 -23.87 10.15 4.64
CA LYS A 12 -22.68 10.35 5.47
C LYS A 12 -21.62 11.24 4.81
N GLY A 13 -21.83 11.62 3.55
CA GLY A 13 -20.99 12.50 2.77
C GLY A 13 -19.79 11.81 2.15
N CYS A 14 -19.06 12.57 1.33
CA CYS A 14 -17.83 12.11 0.67
C CYS A 14 -16.59 12.78 1.27
N SER A 15 -15.44 12.14 1.09
CA SER A 15 -14.14 12.73 1.39
C SER A 15 -13.12 12.31 0.35
N TRP A 16 -11.97 12.97 0.32
CA TRP A 16 -11.06 12.84 -0.80
C TRP A 16 -9.97 11.78 -0.57
N ILE A 17 -9.56 11.20 -1.69
CA ILE A 17 -8.34 10.40 -1.83
C ILE A 17 -7.51 10.94 -3.00
N GLU A 18 -6.23 10.60 -3.01
CA GLU A 18 -5.24 11.07 -3.97
C GLU A 18 -4.22 9.95 -4.25
N LEU A 19 -3.99 9.72 -5.54
CA LEU A 19 -2.98 8.83 -6.13
C LEU A 19 -2.13 9.68 -7.08
N LEU A 20 -0.99 9.14 -7.53
CA LEU A 20 -0.25 9.76 -8.63
C LEU A 20 -1.08 9.74 -9.91
N VAL A 21 -0.90 10.74 -10.76
CA VAL A 21 -1.66 10.87 -12.02
C VAL A 21 -1.41 9.67 -12.93
N ASP A 22 -0.19 9.14 -12.93
CA ASP A 22 0.17 7.99 -13.75
C ASP A 22 -0.52 6.71 -13.26
N ASP A 23 -0.63 6.50 -11.94
CA ASP A 23 -1.40 5.39 -11.38
C ASP A 23 -2.89 5.49 -11.73
N ILE A 24 -3.47 6.70 -11.68
CA ILE A 24 -4.87 6.94 -12.06
C ILE A 24 -5.12 6.52 -13.52
N LYS A 25 -4.20 6.88 -14.43
CA LYS A 25 -4.29 6.50 -15.84
C LYS A 25 -4.08 5.00 -16.02
N ARG A 26 -3.04 4.45 -15.39
CA ARG A 26 -2.64 3.04 -15.49
C ARG A 26 -3.77 2.10 -15.10
N PHE A 27 -4.50 2.41 -14.02
CA PHE A 27 -5.60 1.59 -13.54
C PHE A 27 -6.98 2.06 -14.01
N SER A 28 -7.05 3.00 -14.97
CA SER A 28 -8.32 3.55 -15.50
C SER A 28 -9.30 4.02 -14.42
N ILE A 29 -8.78 4.66 -13.38
CA ILE A 29 -9.55 5.01 -12.17
C ILE A 29 -10.47 6.21 -12.45
N SER A 30 -11.77 6.04 -12.18
CA SER A 30 -12.73 7.14 -12.25
C SER A 30 -12.42 8.23 -11.23
N THR A 31 -12.32 9.48 -11.70
CA THR A 31 -12.08 10.65 -10.85
C THR A 31 -13.35 11.42 -10.50
N LYS A 32 -14.50 11.00 -11.07
CA LYS A 32 -15.82 11.61 -10.84
C LYS A 32 -16.25 11.44 -9.38
N THR A 33 -17.00 12.41 -8.88
CA THR A 33 -17.66 12.29 -7.58
C THR A 33 -18.67 11.12 -7.62
N PRO A 34 -18.85 10.36 -6.53
CA PRO A 34 -19.81 9.25 -6.50
C PRO A 34 -21.21 9.70 -6.94
N ALA A 35 -21.80 8.99 -7.91
CA ALA A 35 -23.10 9.33 -8.49
C ALA A 35 -24.22 9.36 -7.43
N SER A 36 -24.15 8.44 -6.48
CA SER A 36 -24.99 8.35 -5.29
C SER A 36 -25.00 9.63 -4.46
N TYR A 37 -23.85 10.28 -4.27
CA TYR A 37 -23.74 11.55 -3.56
C TYR A 37 -24.30 12.71 -4.40
N THR A 38 -24.02 12.74 -5.70
CA THR A 38 -24.51 13.78 -6.60
C THR A 38 -26.03 13.73 -6.79
N ALA A 39 -26.64 12.55 -6.66
CA ALA A 39 -28.09 12.36 -6.76
C ALA A 39 -28.88 12.88 -5.54
N LEU A 40 -28.22 13.18 -4.40
CA LEU A 40 -28.90 13.69 -3.21
C LEU A 40 -29.45 15.11 -3.43
N THR A 41 -30.71 15.31 -3.08
CA THR A 41 -31.35 16.64 -3.08
C THR A 41 -30.80 17.53 -1.97
N ILE A 42 -31.00 18.85 -2.09
CA ILE A 42 -30.61 19.81 -1.05
C ILE A 42 -31.30 19.49 0.28
N GLU A 43 -32.59 19.17 0.24
CA GLU A 43 -33.40 18.82 1.42
C GLU A 43 -32.88 17.57 2.12
N GLN A 44 -32.57 16.51 1.36
CA GLN A 44 -32.01 15.26 1.91
C GLN A 44 -30.68 15.52 2.62
N ARG A 45 -29.81 16.35 2.02
CA ARG A 45 -28.52 16.73 2.63
C ARG A 45 -28.71 17.55 3.90
N TRP A 46 -29.68 18.46 3.90
CA TRP A 46 -29.96 19.32 5.05
C TRP A 46 -30.51 18.52 6.23
N GLN A 47 -31.53 17.69 5.99
CA GLN A 47 -32.12 16.82 7.02
C GLN A 47 -31.09 15.86 7.63
N ALA A 48 -30.25 15.24 6.80
CA ALA A 48 -29.22 14.32 7.26
C ALA A 48 -27.96 15.02 7.82
N LYS A 49 -27.91 16.35 7.79
CA LYS A 49 -26.72 17.16 8.12
C LYS A 49 -25.47 16.66 7.40
N THR A 50 -25.62 16.31 6.12
CA THR A 50 -24.56 15.72 5.31
C THR A 50 -23.42 16.72 5.13
N PRO A 51 -22.19 16.39 5.52
CA PRO A 51 -21.06 17.28 5.31
C PRO A 51 -20.85 17.57 3.82
N GLY A 52 -20.53 18.83 3.51
CA GLY A 52 -20.05 19.21 2.19
C GLY A 52 -18.74 18.48 1.83
N LEU A 53 -18.35 18.58 0.56
CA LEU A 53 -17.08 18.00 0.10
C LEU A 53 -15.92 18.61 0.88
N SER A 54 -15.17 17.76 1.58
CA SER A 54 -13.97 18.20 2.31
C SER A 54 -12.98 18.90 1.38
N SER A 55 -12.41 20.02 1.82
CA SER A 55 -11.36 20.73 1.11
C SER A 55 -10.09 19.87 0.99
N ARG A 56 -9.35 20.05 -0.10
CA ARG A 56 -8.10 19.31 -0.39
C ARG A 56 -6.87 19.99 0.24
N GLY A 57 -6.97 20.41 1.50
CA GLY A 57 -5.88 21.05 2.23
C GLY A 57 -4.85 20.05 2.78
N LYS A 58 -3.65 20.53 3.16
CA LYS A 58 -2.55 19.71 3.72
C LYS A 58 -2.86 19.13 5.11
N SER A 59 -3.81 19.69 5.86
CA SER A 59 -4.01 19.33 7.26
C SER A 59 -4.83 18.04 7.40
N ALA A 60 -4.19 17.04 8.02
CA ALA A 60 -4.72 15.73 8.41
C ALA A 60 -5.00 14.71 7.29
N THR A 61 -3.92 14.27 6.62
CA THR A 61 -3.93 13.18 5.64
C THR A 61 -3.37 11.89 6.23
N LYS A 62 -3.95 10.74 5.87
CA LYS A 62 -3.42 9.40 6.13
C LYS A 62 -2.73 8.87 4.87
N LYS A 63 -1.59 8.19 5.03
CA LYS A 63 -0.86 7.52 3.95
C LYS A 63 -1.10 6.01 4.03
N PHE A 64 -1.61 5.45 2.95
CA PHE A 64 -1.83 4.04 2.74
C PHE A 64 -0.90 3.55 1.63
N VAL A 65 -0.70 2.24 1.54
CA VAL A 65 -0.06 1.59 0.39
C VAL A 65 -1.03 0.54 -0.13
N ILE A 66 -1.30 0.56 -1.42
CA ILE A 66 -2.08 -0.48 -2.10
C ILE A 66 -1.04 -1.43 -2.70
N VAL A 67 -1.17 -2.73 -2.46
CA VAL A 67 -0.33 -3.76 -3.07
C VAL A 67 -1.16 -4.51 -4.10
N ILE A 68 -0.81 -4.37 -5.38
CA ILE A 68 -1.49 -5.02 -6.50
C ILE A 68 -0.43 -5.79 -7.27
N ASN A 69 -0.61 -7.11 -7.46
CA ASN A 69 0.37 -7.96 -8.17
C ASN A 69 1.82 -7.78 -7.66
N GLY A 70 1.98 -7.68 -6.34
CA GLY A 70 3.29 -7.47 -5.68
C GLY A 70 3.88 -6.06 -5.79
N GLU A 71 3.23 -5.14 -6.49
CA GLU A 71 3.67 -3.74 -6.64
C GLU A 71 3.01 -2.82 -5.61
N SER A 72 3.79 -1.89 -5.05
CA SER A 72 3.34 -0.93 -4.03
C SER A 72 2.94 0.42 -4.63
N VAL A 73 1.67 0.77 -4.54
CA VAL A 73 1.09 2.02 -5.03
C VAL A 73 0.74 2.94 -3.84
N PRO A 74 1.35 4.13 -3.70
CA PRO A 74 1.09 5.02 -2.57
C PRO A 74 -0.26 5.73 -2.70
N LEU A 75 -1.08 5.66 -1.64
CA LEU A 75 -2.40 6.28 -1.58
C LEU A 75 -2.48 7.29 -0.43
N ARG A 76 -2.93 8.51 -0.72
CA ARG A 76 -3.25 9.51 0.31
C ARG A 76 -4.76 9.62 0.45
N ALA A 77 -5.22 9.75 1.69
CA ALA A 77 -6.63 9.91 1.99
C ALA A 77 -6.83 10.91 3.13
N HIS A 78 -7.95 11.63 3.11
CA HIS A 78 -8.32 12.51 4.21
C HIS A 78 -8.54 11.72 5.52
N LYS A 79 -8.19 12.30 6.68
CA LYS A 79 -8.28 11.61 8.00
C LYS A 79 -9.65 11.02 8.31
N ALA A 80 -10.72 11.61 7.78
CA ALA A 80 -12.10 11.22 8.05
C ALA A 80 -12.53 9.96 7.28
N LEU A 81 -11.73 9.47 6.32
CA LEU A 81 -12.01 8.19 5.68
C LEU A 81 -11.66 7.03 6.61
N THR A 82 -12.61 6.10 6.67
CA THR A 82 -12.45 4.82 7.37
C THR A 82 -11.70 3.84 6.47
N ILE A 83 -11.10 2.80 7.07
CA ILE A 83 -10.45 1.72 6.30
C ILE A 83 -11.47 1.04 5.40
N SER A 84 -12.68 0.78 5.90
CA SER A 84 -13.79 0.19 5.12
C SER A 84 -14.17 1.03 3.90
N ALA A 85 -14.20 2.36 4.02
CA ALA A 85 -14.44 3.25 2.89
C ALA A 85 -13.35 3.14 1.81
N VAL A 86 -12.08 3.09 2.21
CA VAL A 86 -10.96 2.90 1.29
C VAL A 86 -11.03 1.53 0.61
N CYS A 87 -11.25 0.46 1.37
CA CYS A 87 -11.40 -0.89 0.81
C CYS A 87 -12.59 -0.98 -0.15
N SER A 88 -13.74 -0.40 0.20
CA SER A 88 -14.92 -0.40 -0.67
C SER A 88 -14.65 0.35 -1.97
N TRP A 89 -13.90 1.45 -1.93
CA TRP A 89 -13.53 2.16 -3.13
C TRP A 89 -12.55 1.35 -3.99
N LEU A 90 -11.55 0.71 -3.39
CA LEU A 90 -10.63 -0.16 -4.12
C LEU A 90 -11.37 -1.29 -4.85
N ARG A 91 -12.37 -1.91 -4.21
CA ARG A 91 -13.20 -2.96 -4.83
C ARG A 91 -13.94 -2.53 -6.11
N THR A 92 -14.00 -1.23 -6.41
CA THR A 92 -14.68 -0.74 -7.63
C THR A 92 -13.80 -0.88 -8.88
N TRP A 93 -12.50 -1.11 -8.75
CA TRP A 93 -11.57 -1.15 -9.87
C TRP A 93 -10.37 -2.10 -9.67
N ALA A 94 -9.95 -2.35 -8.43
CA ALA A 94 -8.77 -3.15 -8.13
C ALA A 94 -9.10 -4.66 -8.11
N PRO A 95 -8.16 -5.54 -8.48
CA PRO A 95 -8.29 -6.98 -8.33
C PRO A 95 -8.60 -7.45 -6.90
N ASN A 96 -9.26 -8.60 -6.74
CA ASN A 96 -9.72 -9.10 -5.44
C ASN A 96 -8.59 -9.49 -4.46
N ASP A 97 -7.42 -9.85 -4.99
CA ASP A 97 -6.19 -10.18 -4.25
C ASP A 97 -5.38 -8.93 -3.84
N THR A 98 -5.89 -7.74 -4.16
CA THR A 98 -5.28 -6.47 -3.74
C THR A 98 -5.29 -6.35 -2.23
N GLN A 99 -4.17 -5.86 -1.70
CA GLN A 99 -4.00 -5.58 -0.28
C GLN A 99 -3.92 -4.08 0.00
N LEU A 100 -4.53 -3.65 1.10
CA LEU A 100 -4.42 -2.29 1.61
C LEU A 100 -3.62 -2.27 2.89
N VAL A 101 -2.44 -1.65 2.86
CA VAL A 101 -1.60 -1.38 4.02
C VAL A 101 -1.97 -0.03 4.62
N THR A 102 -2.39 -0.05 5.89
CA THR A 102 -2.77 1.13 6.67
C THR A 102 -1.53 1.88 7.18
N PRO A 103 -1.66 3.16 7.59
CA PRO A 103 -0.55 3.92 8.18
C PRO A 103 0.13 3.23 9.39
N GLY A 104 -0.63 2.40 10.12
CA GLY A 104 -0.15 1.62 11.26
C GLY A 104 0.49 0.28 10.88
N GLY A 105 0.60 -0.06 9.60
CA GLY A 105 1.17 -1.32 9.11
C GLY A 105 0.22 -2.52 9.20
N ARG A 106 -1.07 -2.32 9.49
CA ARG A 106 -2.08 -3.39 9.33
C ARG A 106 -2.43 -3.51 7.86
N THR A 107 -2.57 -4.73 7.37
CA THR A 107 -3.01 -5.01 6.00
C THR A 107 -4.42 -5.55 5.97
N HIS A 108 -5.16 -5.18 4.95
CA HIS A 108 -6.52 -5.66 4.68
C HIS A 108 -6.57 -6.22 3.27
N GLN A 109 -6.98 -7.48 3.11
CA GLN A 109 -7.28 -8.06 1.80
C GLN A 109 -8.63 -7.52 1.30
N LEU A 110 -8.72 -7.28 -0.01
CA LEU A 110 -9.97 -6.86 -0.64
C LEU A 110 -10.98 -7.99 -0.84
N ASN A 111 -10.65 -9.25 -0.59
CA ASN A 111 -11.63 -10.35 -0.65
C ASN A 111 -12.54 -10.42 0.60
N GLY A 112 -12.25 -9.67 1.68
CA GLY A 112 -13.06 -9.65 2.90
C GLY A 112 -12.47 -10.46 4.06
N ASP A 113 -11.37 -11.17 3.82
CA ASP A 113 -10.62 -11.83 4.88
C ASP A 113 -9.90 -10.75 5.71
N LYS A 114 -10.18 -10.74 7.02
CA LYS A 114 -9.33 -10.02 7.97
C LYS A 114 -7.98 -10.74 7.99
N VAL A 115 -6.99 -10.21 7.27
CA VAL A 115 -5.61 -10.65 7.50
C VAL A 115 -5.28 -10.36 8.96
N GLY A 116 -4.94 -11.41 9.68
CA GLY A 116 -4.65 -11.37 11.11
C GLY A 116 -3.63 -10.27 11.46
N ASN A 117 -3.67 -9.86 12.73
CA ASN A 117 -2.88 -8.78 13.29
C ASN A 117 -1.41 -8.81 12.79
N GLN A 118 -1.05 -7.79 12.01
CA GLN A 118 0.30 -7.49 11.48
C GLN A 118 0.64 -8.33 10.24
N ALA A 119 0.36 -7.78 9.06
CA ALA A 119 1.05 -8.26 7.87
C ALA A 119 2.51 -7.87 7.95
N HIS A 120 3.34 -8.82 7.59
CA HIS A 120 4.77 -8.65 7.44
C HIS A 120 5.08 -8.74 5.96
N PHE A 121 5.99 -7.89 5.50
CA PHE A 121 6.46 -7.94 4.12
C PHE A 121 7.87 -8.46 4.14
N ILE A 122 8.19 -9.35 3.21
CA ILE A 122 9.58 -9.49 2.75
C ILE A 122 9.80 -8.40 1.70
N TYR A 123 10.93 -7.72 1.76
CA TYR A 123 11.33 -6.72 0.78
C TYR A 123 12.68 -7.07 0.17
N PHE A 124 12.86 -6.60 -1.06
CA PHE A 124 14.11 -6.65 -1.80
C PHE A 124 14.53 -5.21 -2.08
N ILE A 125 15.60 -4.74 -1.44
CA ILE A 125 16.11 -3.38 -1.61
C ILE A 125 17.46 -3.44 -2.31
N PHE A 126 17.57 -2.79 -3.45
CA PHE A 126 18.81 -2.68 -4.21
C PHE A 126 19.63 -1.48 -3.77
N ASN A 127 20.93 -1.67 -3.73
CA ASN A 127 21.93 -0.63 -3.55
C ASN A 127 22.84 -0.65 -4.79
N GLU A 128 22.82 0.44 -5.55
CA GLU A 128 23.53 0.57 -6.81
C GLU A 128 25.05 0.51 -6.63
N ASP A 129 25.60 1.31 -5.71
CA ASP A 129 27.05 1.43 -5.47
C ASP A 129 27.72 0.09 -5.13
N SER A 130 27.05 -0.74 -4.33
CA SER A 130 27.56 -2.05 -3.92
C SER A 130 27.07 -3.20 -4.79
N ASN A 131 26.22 -2.92 -5.78
CA ASN A 131 25.52 -3.90 -6.62
C ASN A 131 24.97 -5.07 -5.77
N ALA A 132 24.26 -4.73 -4.70
CA ALA A 132 23.78 -5.66 -3.71
C ALA A 132 22.29 -5.50 -3.43
N ILE A 133 21.62 -6.61 -3.17
CA ILE A 133 20.21 -6.67 -2.80
C ILE A 133 20.12 -7.07 -1.33
N LYS A 134 19.43 -6.27 -0.53
CA LYS A 134 19.03 -6.59 0.83
C LYS A 134 17.71 -7.36 0.80
N ILE A 135 17.71 -8.54 1.41
CA ILE A 135 16.49 -9.31 1.65
C ILE A 135 16.15 -9.14 3.13
N GLY A 136 15.03 -8.50 3.43
CA GLY A 136 14.65 -8.29 4.83
C GLY A 136 13.16 -8.28 5.04
N ARG A 137 12.73 -8.31 6.31
CA ARG A 137 11.32 -8.22 6.68
C ARG A 137 10.95 -6.88 7.33
N ALA A 138 9.74 -6.38 7.07
CA ALA A 138 9.19 -5.20 7.75
C ALA A 138 7.66 -5.21 7.83
N LYS A 139 7.10 -4.56 8.86
CA LYS A 139 5.66 -4.22 8.92
C LYS A 139 5.29 -3.03 8.05
N ASN A 140 6.27 -2.17 7.76
CA ASN A 140 6.11 -1.00 6.90
C ASN A 140 7.41 -0.80 6.13
N VAL A 141 7.42 -1.27 4.88
CA VAL A 141 8.61 -1.25 4.01
C VAL A 141 9.04 0.18 3.72
N SER A 142 8.11 1.11 3.51
CA SER A 142 8.43 2.53 3.25
C SER A 142 9.16 3.18 4.42
N LYS A 143 8.68 2.99 5.67
CA LYS A 143 9.39 3.48 6.87
C LYS A 143 10.76 2.81 7.03
N ARG A 144 10.86 1.52 6.71
CA ARG A 144 12.13 0.78 6.80
C ARG A 144 13.14 1.27 5.76
N LEU A 145 12.72 1.49 4.52
CA LEU A 145 13.53 2.07 3.45
C LEU A 145 14.06 3.45 3.85
N GLN A 146 13.19 4.33 4.36
CA GLN A 146 13.61 5.65 4.85
C GLN A 146 14.65 5.55 5.96
N ALA A 147 14.44 4.66 6.94
CA ALA A 147 15.41 4.44 8.01
C ALA A 147 16.74 3.87 7.50
N LEU A 148 16.71 2.95 6.53
CA LEU A 148 17.93 2.42 5.92
C LEU A 148 18.68 3.48 5.12
N GLN A 149 17.96 4.33 4.39
CA GLN A 149 18.52 5.42 3.61
C GLN A 149 19.27 6.44 4.49
N THR A 150 18.81 6.71 5.71
CA THR A 150 19.54 7.63 6.62
C THR A 150 20.94 7.15 7.00
N SER A 151 21.20 5.85 6.88
CA SER A 151 22.49 5.22 7.16
C SER A 151 23.24 4.77 5.89
N SER A 152 22.76 5.14 4.70
CA SER A 152 23.39 4.79 3.43
C SER A 152 23.59 6.05 2.58
N PRO A 153 24.83 6.35 2.16
CA PRO A 153 25.08 7.47 1.24
C PRO A 153 24.57 7.17 -0.19
N ALA A 154 24.50 5.89 -0.56
CA ALA A 154 23.98 5.43 -1.84
C ALA A 154 22.43 5.46 -1.86
N VAL A 155 21.83 5.72 -3.02
CA VAL A 155 20.38 5.64 -3.18
C VAL A 155 19.93 4.19 -3.08
N LEU A 156 18.95 3.94 -2.21
CA LEU A 156 18.34 2.63 -2.03
C LEU A 156 17.03 2.55 -2.82
N GLU A 157 16.93 1.53 -3.67
CA GLU A 157 15.75 1.28 -4.49
C GLU A 157 14.97 0.09 -3.94
N LEU A 158 13.66 0.23 -3.76
CA LEU A 158 12.80 -0.91 -3.42
C LEU A 158 12.39 -1.64 -4.70
N LEU A 159 12.94 -2.84 -4.92
CA LEU A 159 12.64 -3.64 -6.10
C LEU A 159 11.27 -4.32 -5.99
N LYS A 160 11.02 -5.02 -4.88
CA LYS A 160 9.80 -5.83 -4.72
C LYS A 160 9.45 -6.08 -3.27
N THR A 161 8.18 -6.43 -3.03
CA THR A 161 7.69 -6.85 -1.72
C THR A 161 6.79 -8.08 -1.84
N ILE A 162 6.96 -9.04 -0.93
CA ILE A 162 6.07 -10.20 -0.77
C ILE A 162 5.27 -10.00 0.51
N PRO A 163 3.93 -9.91 0.43
CA PRO A 163 3.09 -9.89 1.63
C PRO A 163 3.05 -11.27 2.29
N VAL A 164 3.16 -11.28 3.62
CA VAL A 164 3.17 -12.50 4.43
C VAL A 164 2.24 -12.34 5.63
N GLU A 165 1.49 -13.40 5.91
CA GLU A 165 0.53 -13.42 7.00
C GLU A 165 1.21 -13.79 8.33
N GLY A 166 1.41 -12.77 9.18
CA GLY A 166 1.94 -12.94 10.52
C GLY A 166 3.46 -12.99 10.60
N LEU A 167 3.97 -12.78 11.82
CA LEU A 167 5.40 -12.70 12.07
C LEU A 167 6.09 -14.02 11.75
N ALA A 168 5.62 -15.14 12.30
CA ALA A 168 6.28 -16.43 12.17
C ALA A 168 6.50 -16.85 10.70
N ALA A 169 5.49 -16.69 9.86
CA ALA A 169 5.60 -16.98 8.43
C ALA A 169 6.62 -16.06 7.73
N ALA A 170 6.66 -14.77 8.09
CA ALA A 170 7.66 -13.87 7.53
C ALA A 170 9.08 -14.20 8.01
N GLN A 171 9.25 -14.66 9.26
CA GLN A 171 10.56 -15.11 9.75
C GLN A 171 11.02 -16.36 9.01
N ALA A 172 10.12 -17.31 8.80
CA ALA A 172 10.40 -18.54 8.07
C ALA A 172 10.75 -18.26 6.60
N LEU A 173 9.98 -17.39 5.93
CA LEU A 173 10.24 -17.05 4.52
C LEU A 173 11.55 -16.27 4.34
N GLU A 174 11.83 -15.30 5.21
CA GLU A 174 13.11 -14.57 5.18
C GLU A 174 14.29 -15.54 5.35
N LEU A 175 14.21 -16.45 6.32
CA LEU A 175 15.25 -17.45 6.56
C LEU A 175 15.42 -18.39 5.36
N ALA A 176 14.32 -18.85 4.76
CA ALA A 176 14.34 -19.72 3.59
C ALA A 176 15.01 -19.02 2.39
N LEU A 177 14.70 -17.75 2.14
CA LEU A 177 15.33 -16.95 1.09
C LEU A 177 16.82 -16.70 1.38
N HIS A 178 17.15 -16.42 2.63
CA HIS A 178 18.53 -16.23 3.07
C HIS A 178 19.36 -17.50 2.87
N GLU A 179 18.81 -18.69 3.10
CA GLU A 179 19.49 -19.96 2.83
C GLU A 179 19.52 -20.28 1.33
N GLN A 180 18.43 -20.04 0.59
CA GLN A 180 18.37 -20.23 -0.87
C GLN A 180 19.46 -19.43 -1.59
N PHE A 181 19.71 -18.19 -1.17
CA PHE A 181 20.72 -17.31 -1.76
C PHE A 181 22.01 -17.20 -0.94
N LYS A 182 22.28 -18.15 -0.04
CA LYS A 182 23.44 -18.13 0.87
C LYS A 182 24.78 -17.96 0.15
N LEU A 183 24.93 -18.58 -1.02
CA LEU A 183 26.14 -18.47 -1.85
C LEU A 183 26.40 -17.05 -2.37
N LEU A 184 25.36 -16.21 -2.41
CA LEU A 184 25.45 -14.80 -2.81
C LEU A 184 25.60 -13.86 -1.61
N ARG A 185 25.55 -14.37 -0.36
CA ARG A 185 25.54 -13.54 0.84
C ARG A 185 26.89 -12.82 0.99
N LEU A 186 26.83 -11.49 1.06
CA LEU A 186 28.00 -10.63 1.24
C LEU A 186 28.25 -10.39 2.72
N ASN A 187 27.31 -9.71 3.38
CA ASN A 187 27.39 -9.42 4.81
C ASN A 187 25.99 -9.24 5.42
N GLY A 188 25.72 -9.95 6.51
CA GLY A 188 24.41 -9.95 7.16
C GLY A 188 23.29 -10.32 6.20
N GLU A 189 22.37 -9.37 5.99
CA GLU A 189 21.19 -9.52 5.14
C GLU A 189 21.40 -9.00 3.69
N TRP A 190 22.64 -8.69 3.29
CA TRP A 190 22.98 -8.20 1.96
C TRP A 190 23.56 -9.31 1.08
N PHE A 191 23.08 -9.39 -0.15
CA PHE A 191 23.41 -10.43 -1.12
C PHE A 191 23.89 -9.77 -2.43
N ARG A 192 24.82 -10.40 -3.13
CA ARG A 192 25.26 -9.94 -4.46
C ARG A 192 24.05 -9.95 -5.41
N ALA A 193 23.87 -8.89 -6.18
CA ALA A 193 22.80 -8.77 -7.16
C ALA A 193 23.09 -9.59 -8.43
N ASP A 194 23.23 -10.90 -8.24
CA ASP A 194 23.51 -11.92 -9.26
C ASP A 194 22.29 -12.14 -10.16
N ALA A 195 22.51 -12.66 -11.37
CA ALA A 195 21.44 -12.93 -12.35
C ALA A 195 20.35 -13.84 -11.76
N SER A 196 20.73 -14.84 -10.97
CA SER A 196 19.78 -15.76 -10.33
C SER A 196 18.83 -15.06 -9.34
N LEU A 197 19.36 -14.13 -8.53
CA LEU A 197 18.56 -13.37 -7.57
C LEU A 197 17.69 -12.31 -8.27
N LYS A 198 18.23 -11.61 -9.28
CA LYS A 198 17.47 -10.64 -10.07
C LYS A 198 16.29 -11.32 -10.79
N ALA A 199 16.55 -12.45 -11.46
CA ALA A 199 15.51 -13.22 -12.12
C ALA A 199 14.42 -13.70 -11.16
N TYR A 200 14.79 -14.11 -9.94
CA TYR A 200 13.81 -14.45 -8.91
C TYR A 200 12.93 -13.24 -8.55
N VAL A 201 13.53 -12.08 -8.33
CA VAL A 201 12.79 -10.85 -7.97
C VAL A 201 11.85 -10.39 -9.08
N ASP A 202 12.27 -10.52 -10.35
CA ASP A 202 11.47 -10.15 -11.52
C ASP A 202 10.25 -11.07 -11.74
N GLN A 203 10.31 -12.31 -11.25
CA GLN A 203 9.23 -13.31 -11.39
C GLN A 203 8.16 -13.24 -10.29
N LEU A 204 8.37 -12.40 -9.26
CA LEU A 204 7.41 -12.16 -8.18
C LEU A 204 6.26 -11.24 -8.61
#